data_AF-A0A381FNQ2-F1
#
_entry.id   AF-A0A381FNQ2-F1
#
_cell.length_a   1.000
_cell.length_b   1.000
_cell.length_c   1.000
_cell.angle_alpha   90.00
_cell.angle_beta   90.00
_cell.angle_gamma   90.00
#
_symmetry.space_group_name_H-M   'P 1'
#
loop_
_entity.id
_entity.type
_entity.pdbx_description
1 polymer ?
#
loop_
_entity_poly.entity_id
_entity_poly.type
_entity_poly.pdbx_seq_one_letter_code
_entity_poly.pdbx_strand_id
1 'polypeptide(L)'
;MAIWQYTCILIPLRNFENNYIKFLQQEKTDYRKETHYFWNNFSLSKSVVSEKIDLNISKYKSENENRIYWKGDSDNFEDNDCEIQSDNDFITEFAIRFDLRNAKNEKKFIDLLLEIAIENQLKFMNLKYEFFNAEKNLLIEDIKNSNGMKFLENPEEFLNSLSQS
;
A
#
# COMPACT_ATOMS: atom_id res chain seq x y z
N MET A 1 -9.06 0.58 -11.16
CA MET A 1 -8.69 -0.24 -9.98
C MET A 1 -9.76 -1.29 -9.80
N ALA A 2 -9.41 -2.56 -9.59
CA ALA A 2 -10.43 -3.57 -9.32
C ALA A 2 -11.07 -3.29 -7.95
N ILE A 3 -12.40 -3.34 -7.87
CA ILE A 3 -13.11 -2.86 -6.68
C ILE A 3 -12.78 -3.69 -5.43
N TRP A 4 -12.43 -4.96 -5.59
CA TRP A 4 -12.12 -5.92 -4.51
C TRP A 4 -10.66 -5.90 -4.02
N GLN A 5 -9.86 -4.91 -4.41
CA GLN A 5 -8.48 -4.77 -3.95
C GLN A 5 -8.35 -3.67 -2.91
N TYR A 6 -7.47 -3.88 -1.94
CA TYR A 6 -7.06 -2.87 -0.99
C TYR A 6 -5.65 -2.36 -1.33
N THR A 7 -5.45 -1.04 -1.29
CA THR A 7 -4.14 -0.42 -1.51
C THR A 7 -3.62 0.20 -0.21
N CYS A 8 -2.44 -0.21 0.19
CA CYS A 8 -1.69 0.32 1.33
C CYS A 8 -0.41 0.97 0.84
N ILE A 9 -0.13 2.18 1.33
CA ILE A 9 1.11 2.90 1.04
C ILE A 9 1.94 2.96 2.32
N LEU A 10 3.21 2.61 2.23
CA LEU A 10 4.12 2.63 3.37
C LEU A 10 4.88 3.97 3.38
N ILE A 11 4.95 4.57 4.57
CA ILE A 11 5.48 5.92 4.77
C ILE A 11 6.43 5.90 5.98
N PRO A 12 7.62 6.53 5.92
CA PRO A 12 8.50 6.62 7.08
C PRO A 12 7.86 7.33 8.29
N LEU A 13 8.10 6.80 9.49
CA LEU A 13 7.73 7.48 10.75
C LEU A 13 8.66 8.66 11.06
N ARG A 14 9.94 8.55 10.65
CA ARG A 14 10.95 9.56 10.94
C ARG A 14 10.60 10.87 10.24
N ASN A 15 10.66 11.97 10.99
CA ASN A 15 10.34 13.32 10.52
C ASN A 15 8.94 13.47 9.93
N PHE A 16 8.00 12.59 10.28
CA PHE A 16 6.67 12.58 9.67
C PHE A 16 5.97 13.94 9.73
N GLU A 17 5.91 14.60 10.90
CA GLU A 17 5.20 15.88 11.04
C GLU A 17 5.74 16.97 10.09
N ASN A 18 7.07 17.07 9.98
CA ASN A 18 7.71 18.03 9.09
C ASN A 18 7.43 17.71 7.61
N ASN A 19 7.44 16.42 7.26
CA ASN A 19 7.15 15.97 5.90
C ASN A 19 5.66 16.05 5.57
N TYR A 20 4.78 15.91 6.57
CA TYR A 20 3.34 16.03 6.44
C TYR A 20 2.92 17.46 6.08
N ILE A 21 3.58 18.47 6.63
CA ILE A 21 3.37 19.88 6.21
C ILE A 21 3.63 20.04 4.71
N LYS A 22 4.72 19.48 4.18
CA LYS A 22 5.03 19.51 2.74
C LYS A 22 3.98 18.76 1.92
N PHE A 23 3.52 17.61 2.41
CA PHE A 23 2.46 16.83 1.78
C PHE A 23 1.12 17.58 1.68
N LEU A 24 0.78 18.37 2.72
CA LEU A 24 -0.42 19.19 2.70
C LEU A 24 -0.34 20.36 1.72
N GLN A 25 0.85 20.93 1.52
CA GLN A 25 1.10 22.07 0.63
C GLN A 25 1.07 21.72 -0.86
N GLN A 26 1.01 20.44 -1.22
CA GLN A 26 0.89 20.02 -2.62
C GLN A 26 -0.38 20.59 -3.27
N GLU A 27 -0.24 21.05 -4.51
CA GLU A 27 -1.36 21.51 -5.31
C GLU A 27 -2.38 20.37 -5.49
N LYS A 28 -3.67 20.75 -5.48
CA LYS A 28 -4.73 19.78 -5.76
C LYS A 28 -4.72 19.49 -7.26
N THR A 29 -4.48 18.24 -7.61
CA THR A 29 -4.55 17.74 -8.98
C THR A 29 -5.58 16.62 -9.08
N ASP A 30 -5.87 16.16 -10.29
CA ASP A 30 -6.70 14.96 -10.52
C ASP A 30 -5.95 13.66 -10.16
N TYR A 31 -4.65 13.76 -9.88
CA TYR A 31 -3.79 12.63 -9.52
C TYR A 31 -3.64 12.51 -8.00
N ARG A 32 -3.20 11.32 -7.56
CA ARG A 32 -2.86 11.07 -6.16
C ARG A 32 -1.72 12.01 -5.75
N LYS A 33 -1.79 12.54 -4.52
CA LYS A 33 -0.66 13.26 -3.91
C LYS A 33 0.59 12.40 -3.89
N GLU A 34 1.72 13.05 -4.14
CA GLU A 34 3.02 12.40 -4.17
C GLU A 34 3.48 12.07 -2.75
N THR A 35 4.06 10.89 -2.57
CA THR A 35 4.49 10.42 -1.24
C THR A 35 6.00 10.54 -1.02
N HIS A 36 6.76 10.90 -2.06
CA HIS A 36 8.22 11.05 -1.99
C HIS A 36 8.67 12.03 -0.90
N TYR A 37 7.86 13.04 -0.55
CA TYR A 37 8.20 14.00 0.50
C TYR A 37 8.47 13.36 1.86
N PHE A 38 7.82 12.23 2.16
CA PHE A 38 8.00 11.52 3.43
C PHE A 38 9.32 10.75 3.51
N TRP A 39 9.93 10.45 2.37
CA TRP A 39 11.21 9.75 2.27
C TRP A 39 12.41 10.71 2.40
N ASN A 40 12.17 12.02 2.46
CA ASN A 40 13.22 13.00 2.71
C ASN A 40 13.92 12.75 4.04
N ASN A 41 15.26 12.63 4.00
CA ASN A 41 16.11 12.33 5.16
C ASN A 41 15.81 10.97 5.81
N PHE A 42 15.24 10.03 5.05
CA PHE A 42 15.07 8.65 5.44
C PHE A 42 15.62 7.74 4.33
N SER A 43 16.53 6.85 4.69
CA SER A 43 17.21 5.96 3.74
C SER A 43 16.83 4.52 4.05
N LEU A 44 16.01 3.94 3.19
CA LEU A 44 15.69 2.52 3.19
C LEU A 44 16.06 1.95 1.83
N SER A 45 16.91 0.93 1.83
CA SER A 45 17.34 0.26 0.61
C SER A 45 16.20 -0.57 0.02
N LYS A 46 15.98 -0.44 -1.29
CA LYS A 46 15.02 -1.28 -2.03
C LYS A 46 15.45 -2.74 -2.03
N SER A 47 16.77 -3.02 -1.99
CA SER A 47 17.28 -4.40 -1.92
C SER A 47 16.78 -5.14 -0.68
N VAL A 48 16.86 -4.49 0.50
CA VAL A 48 16.42 -5.03 1.80
C VAL A 48 14.95 -5.42 1.79
N VAL A 49 14.10 -4.60 1.17
CA VAL A 49 12.66 -4.85 1.09
C VAL A 49 12.33 -5.87 0.01
N SER A 50 13.02 -5.79 -1.14
CA SER A 50 12.74 -6.61 -2.32
C SER A 50 12.85 -8.12 -2.04
N GLU A 51 13.79 -8.54 -1.19
CA GLU A 51 13.95 -9.95 -0.82
C GLU A 51 12.70 -10.50 -0.12
N LYS A 52 12.09 -9.72 0.79
CA LYS A 52 10.86 -10.12 1.48
C LYS A 52 9.67 -10.17 0.53
N ILE A 53 9.60 -9.25 -0.43
CA ILE A 53 8.54 -9.23 -1.44
C ILE A 53 8.67 -10.41 -2.40
N ASP A 54 9.89 -10.70 -2.88
CA ASP A 54 10.17 -11.81 -3.81
C ASP A 54 9.67 -13.16 -3.27
N LEU A 55 9.81 -13.39 -1.96
CA LEU A 55 9.34 -14.61 -1.28
C LEU A 55 7.82 -14.71 -1.17
N ASN A 56 7.09 -13.60 -1.30
CA ASN A 56 5.67 -13.53 -1.02
C ASN A 56 4.80 -13.25 -2.25
N ILE A 57 5.36 -12.58 -3.25
CA ILE A 57 4.72 -12.17 -4.51
C ILE A 57 5.59 -12.61 -5.68
N SER A 58 5.24 -13.66 -6.42
CA SER A 58 5.85 -13.84 -7.74
C SER A 58 5.08 -14.79 -8.66
N LYS A 59 4.19 -14.21 -9.47
CA LYS A 59 3.95 -14.69 -10.85
C LYS A 59 4.79 -13.90 -11.86
N TYR A 60 5.05 -12.62 -11.59
CA TYR A 60 5.85 -11.73 -12.43
C TYR A 60 6.58 -10.65 -11.63
N LYS A 61 7.78 -10.28 -12.09
CA LYS A 61 8.60 -9.16 -11.58
C LYS A 61 9.18 -8.37 -12.75
N SER A 62 9.10 -7.05 -12.67
CA SER A 62 9.77 -6.11 -13.57
C SER A 62 10.64 -5.16 -12.76
N GLU A 63 11.87 -4.95 -13.19
CA GLU A 63 12.82 -4.10 -12.48
C GLU A 63 13.61 -3.23 -13.46
N ASN A 64 13.76 -1.96 -13.11
CA ASN A 64 14.68 -1.02 -13.73
C ASN A 64 15.38 -0.18 -12.64
N GLU A 65 16.24 0.74 -13.05
CA GLU A 65 17.07 1.55 -12.15
C GLU A 65 16.28 2.23 -11.01
N ASN A 66 15.08 2.75 -11.31
CA ASN A 66 14.31 3.58 -10.38
C ASN A 66 12.98 2.94 -9.94
N ARG A 67 12.72 1.69 -10.33
CA ARG A 67 11.42 1.05 -10.09
C ARG A 67 11.53 -0.46 -10.05
N ILE A 68 10.89 -1.06 -9.05
CA ILE A 68 10.61 -2.50 -8.99
C ILE A 68 9.10 -2.69 -8.87
N TYR A 69 8.55 -3.57 -9.70
CA TYR A 69 7.15 -3.91 -9.71
C TYR A 69 6.97 -5.43 -9.68
N TRP A 70 6.14 -5.89 -8.76
CA TRP A 70 5.71 -7.28 -8.64
C TRP A 70 4.23 -7.37 -8.97
N LYS A 71 3.88 -8.46 -9.66
CA LYS A 71 2.50 -8.81 -9.96
C LYS A 71 2.20 -10.24 -9.52
N GLY A 72 1.12 -10.36 -8.77
CA GLY A 72 0.57 -11.62 -8.29
C GLY A 72 -0.26 -12.36 -9.33
N ASP A 73 -0.92 -13.42 -8.90
CA ASP A 73 -1.72 -14.28 -9.77
C ASP A 73 -3.22 -13.98 -9.66
N SER A 74 -3.74 -13.22 -10.61
CA SER A 74 -5.16 -12.90 -10.68
C SER A 74 -6.06 -14.12 -10.90
N ASP A 75 -5.57 -15.18 -11.57
CA ASP A 75 -6.34 -16.40 -11.86
C ASP A 75 -6.59 -17.23 -10.59
N ASN A 76 -5.72 -17.07 -9.59
CA ASN A 76 -5.75 -17.80 -8.32
C ASN A 76 -6.26 -16.95 -7.13
N PHE A 77 -6.87 -15.79 -7.39
CA PHE A 77 -7.30 -14.83 -6.36
C PHE A 77 -6.13 -14.33 -5.48
N GLU A 78 -4.95 -14.20 -6.08
CA GLU A 78 -3.73 -13.67 -5.49
C GLU A 78 -3.25 -12.47 -6.31
N ASP A 79 -4.17 -11.60 -6.78
CA ASP A 79 -3.85 -10.37 -7.53
C ASP A 79 -3.24 -9.30 -6.61
N ASN A 80 -2.07 -9.64 -6.08
CA ASN A 80 -1.30 -8.82 -5.19
C ASN A 80 -0.18 -8.16 -5.98
N ASP A 81 -0.21 -6.84 -6.03
CA ASP A 81 0.78 -6.05 -6.70
C ASP A 81 1.63 -5.32 -5.66
N CYS A 82 2.92 -5.19 -5.92
CA CYS A 82 3.80 -4.36 -5.11
C CYS A 82 4.59 -3.46 -6.04
N GLU A 83 4.79 -2.21 -5.63
CA GLU A 83 5.56 -1.24 -6.36
C GLU A 83 6.46 -0.47 -5.41
N ILE A 84 7.74 -0.44 -5.76
CA ILE A 84 8.74 0.40 -5.13
C ILE A 84 9.29 1.32 -6.21
N GLN A 85 9.24 2.63 -5.96
CA GLN A 85 10.07 3.59 -6.67
C GLN A 85 11.30 3.92 -5.83
N SER A 86 12.41 4.18 -6.49
CA SER A 86 13.68 4.49 -5.84
C SER A 86 14.48 5.52 -6.60
N ASP A 87 15.32 6.26 -5.88
CA ASP A 87 16.48 6.95 -6.43
C ASP A 87 17.71 6.11 -6.11
N ASN A 88 18.33 5.55 -7.15
CA ASN A 88 19.35 4.51 -7.04
C ASN A 88 18.82 3.32 -6.21
N ASP A 89 19.38 3.11 -5.02
CA ASP A 89 18.99 2.03 -4.11
C ASP A 89 18.00 2.49 -3.03
N PHE A 90 17.73 3.79 -2.87
CA PHE A 90 16.90 4.30 -1.78
C PHE A 90 15.46 4.50 -2.20
N ILE A 91 14.53 3.97 -1.40
CA ILE A 91 13.09 4.05 -1.66
C ILE A 91 12.61 5.51 -1.61
N THR A 92 11.82 5.88 -2.62
CA THR A 92 11.13 7.17 -2.73
C THR A 92 9.62 7.00 -2.76
N GLU A 93 9.09 5.85 -3.15
CA GLU A 93 7.69 5.47 -2.97
C GLU A 93 7.55 3.97 -2.73
N PHE A 94 6.56 3.58 -1.93
CA PHE A 94 6.30 2.16 -1.65
C PHE A 94 4.80 1.91 -1.47
N ALA A 95 4.22 1.16 -2.39
CA ALA A 95 2.82 0.78 -2.36
C ALA A 95 2.65 -0.73 -2.55
N ILE A 96 1.70 -1.29 -1.80
CA ILE A 96 1.20 -2.65 -2.00
C ILE A 96 -0.29 -2.58 -2.26
N ARG A 97 -0.75 -3.45 -3.14
CA ARG A 97 -2.16 -3.71 -3.39
C ARG A 97 -2.40 -5.21 -3.26
N PHE A 98 -3.44 -5.63 -2.56
CA PHE A 98 -3.73 -7.06 -2.41
C PHE A 98 -5.23 -7.37 -2.54
N ASP A 99 -5.49 -8.62 -2.91
CA ASP A 99 -6.83 -9.14 -3.17
C ASP A 99 -7.53 -9.54 -1.87
N LEU A 100 -8.74 -8.99 -1.65
CA LEU A 100 -9.54 -9.24 -0.45
C LEU A 100 -10.47 -10.48 -0.58
N ARG A 101 -10.58 -11.08 -1.77
CA ARG A 101 -11.52 -12.21 -2.01
C ARG A 101 -11.06 -13.51 -1.36
N ASN A 102 -9.80 -13.60 -0.96
CA ASN A 102 -9.20 -14.79 -0.35
C ASN A 102 -8.61 -14.44 1.02
N ALA A 103 -9.28 -14.87 2.09
CA ALA A 103 -8.88 -14.56 3.46
C ALA A 103 -7.48 -15.12 3.84
N LYS A 104 -7.04 -16.23 3.23
CA LYS A 104 -5.68 -16.75 3.47
C LYS A 104 -4.64 -15.83 2.84
N ASN A 105 -4.91 -15.36 1.62
CA ASN A 105 -4.09 -14.39 0.93
C ASN A 105 -4.04 -13.07 1.71
N GLU A 106 -5.19 -12.51 2.07
CA GLU A 106 -5.32 -11.29 2.87
C GLU A 106 -4.46 -11.38 4.15
N LYS A 107 -4.61 -12.47 4.93
CA LYS A 107 -3.83 -12.66 6.16
C LYS A 107 -2.33 -12.68 5.91
N LYS A 108 -1.87 -13.41 4.88
CA LYS A 108 -0.44 -13.48 4.51
C LYS A 108 0.13 -12.09 4.22
N PHE A 109 -0.62 -11.26 3.49
CA PHE A 109 -0.18 -9.91 3.12
C PHE A 109 -0.24 -8.91 4.27
N ILE A 110 -1.25 -9.01 5.14
CA ILE A 110 -1.29 -8.22 6.38
C ILE A 110 -0.05 -8.52 7.24
N ASP A 111 0.28 -9.80 7.41
CA ASP A 111 1.44 -10.20 8.23
C ASP A 111 2.76 -9.71 7.59
N LEU A 112 2.92 -9.82 6.26
CA LEU A 112 4.07 -9.26 5.52
C LEU A 112 4.20 -7.73 5.66
N LEU A 113 3.09 -7.00 5.51
CA LEU A 113 3.07 -5.54 5.61
C LEU A 113 3.48 -5.06 7.00
N LEU A 114 2.97 -5.74 8.03
CA LEU A 114 3.32 -5.44 9.42
C LEU A 114 4.80 -5.71 9.68
N GLU A 115 5.33 -6.85 9.23
CA GLU A 115 6.75 -7.18 9.37
C GLU A 115 7.64 -6.11 8.74
N ILE A 116 7.40 -5.79 7.47
CA ILE A 116 8.16 -4.76 6.74
C ILE A 116 8.04 -3.40 7.44
N ALA A 117 6.84 -3.00 7.84
CA ALA A 117 6.64 -1.68 8.43
C ALA A 117 7.28 -1.55 9.82
N ILE A 118 7.15 -2.56 10.68
CA ILE A 118 7.71 -2.53 12.04
C ILE A 118 9.24 -2.52 11.99
N GLU A 119 9.86 -3.41 11.22
CA GLU A 119 11.31 -3.50 11.11
C GLU A 119 11.93 -2.22 10.56
N ASN A 120 11.24 -1.56 9.62
CA ASN A 120 11.75 -0.40 8.92
C ASN A 120 11.17 0.93 9.43
N GLN A 121 10.51 0.93 10.60
CA GLN A 121 9.95 2.15 11.21
C GLN A 121 9.04 2.94 10.25
N LEU A 122 8.17 2.22 9.55
CA LEU A 122 7.17 2.75 8.63
C LEU A 122 5.79 2.71 9.27
N LYS A 123 4.87 3.46 8.67
CA LYS A 123 3.44 3.42 8.94
C LYS A 123 2.66 3.35 7.65
N PHE A 124 1.36 3.18 7.79
CA PHE A 124 0.45 2.98 6.68
C PHE A 124 -0.29 4.26 6.32
N MET A 125 -0.59 4.39 5.03
CA MET A 125 -1.48 5.40 4.46
C MET A 125 -2.42 4.71 3.46
N ASN A 126 -3.72 4.95 3.57
CA ASN A 126 -4.71 4.47 2.61
C ASN A 126 -4.93 5.51 1.48
N LEU A 127 -5.78 5.18 0.50
CA LEU A 127 -6.09 6.09 -0.62
C LEU A 127 -6.93 7.32 -0.24
N LYS A 128 -7.47 7.38 0.98
CA LYS A 128 -8.14 8.55 1.55
C LYS A 128 -7.15 9.48 2.29
N TYR A 129 -5.86 9.16 2.26
CA TYR A 129 -4.81 9.85 3.01
C TYR A 129 -5.00 9.79 4.52
N GLU A 130 -5.64 8.73 5.02
CA GLU A 130 -5.67 8.44 6.45
C GLU A 130 -4.38 7.69 6.81
N PHE A 131 -3.69 8.17 7.85
CA PHE A 131 -2.41 7.62 8.31
C PHE A 131 -2.62 6.89 9.63
N PHE A 132 -2.05 5.69 9.75
CA PHE A 132 -2.16 4.88 10.96
C PHE A 132 -0.91 4.06 11.19
N ASN A 133 -0.61 3.76 12.45
CA ASN A 133 0.56 3.00 12.84
C ASN A 133 0.54 1.58 12.27
N ALA A 134 1.71 0.94 12.23
CA ALA A 134 1.88 -0.45 11.84
C ALA A 134 1.34 -1.43 12.91
N GLU A 135 0.03 -1.35 13.16
CA GLU A 135 -0.70 -2.15 14.14
C GLU A 135 -1.75 -2.99 13.43
N LYS A 136 -1.78 -4.29 13.73
CA LYS A 136 -2.65 -5.24 13.04
C LYS A 136 -4.13 -4.87 13.11
N ASN A 137 -4.59 -4.43 14.29
CA ASN A 137 -6.00 -4.09 14.50
C ASN A 137 -6.40 -2.86 13.68
N LEU A 138 -5.54 -1.83 13.61
CA LEU A 138 -5.79 -0.63 12.81
C LEU A 138 -5.88 -0.95 11.32
N LEU A 139 -4.95 -1.76 10.80
CA LEU A 139 -4.97 -2.17 9.40
C LEU A 139 -6.22 -3.01 9.07
N ILE A 140 -6.59 -3.97 9.93
CA ILE A 140 -7.81 -4.77 9.73
C ILE A 140 -9.07 -3.89 9.76
N GLU A 141 -9.14 -2.93 10.69
CA GLU A 141 -10.27 -2.00 10.77
C GLU A 141 -10.38 -1.13 9.51
N ASP A 142 -9.25 -0.61 9.00
CA ASP A 142 -9.24 0.16 7.76
C ASP A 142 -9.67 -0.67 6.55
N ILE A 143 -9.18 -1.91 6.45
CA ILE A 143 -9.58 -2.86 5.39
C ILE A 143 -11.09 -3.13 5.44
N LYS A 144 -11.66 -3.38 6.62
CA LYS A 144 -13.10 -3.59 6.81
C LYS A 144 -13.92 -2.38 6.37
N ASN A 145 -13.41 -1.18 6.61
CA ASN A 145 -14.07 0.07 6.22
C ASN A 145 -13.81 0.48 4.76
N SER A 146 -12.98 -0.26 4.04
CA SER A 146 -12.63 0.01 2.64
C SER A 146 -13.80 -0.26 1.69
N ASN A 147 -13.80 0.44 0.56
CA ASN A 147 -14.80 0.22 -0.49
C ASN A 147 -14.76 -1.21 -1.03
N GLY A 148 -13.58 -1.84 -1.05
CA GLY A 148 -13.46 -3.21 -1.54
C GLY A 148 -14.11 -4.22 -0.62
N MET A 149 -13.96 -4.08 0.70
CA MET A 149 -14.65 -4.98 1.63
C MET A 149 -16.16 -4.75 1.59
N LYS A 150 -16.62 -3.48 1.60
CA LYS A 150 -18.05 -3.16 1.49
C LYS A 150 -18.69 -3.73 0.23
N PHE A 151 -18.00 -3.63 -0.90
CA PHE A 151 -18.44 -4.24 -2.15
C PHE A 151 -18.52 -5.77 -2.06
N LEU A 152 -17.54 -6.42 -1.43
CA LEU A 152 -17.54 -7.87 -1.27
C LEU A 152 -18.62 -8.38 -0.29
N GLU A 153 -18.94 -7.60 0.75
CA GLU A 153 -19.99 -7.93 1.71
C GLU A 153 -21.40 -7.80 1.12
N ASN A 154 -21.69 -6.66 0.47
CA ASN A 154 -23.00 -6.42 -0.16
C ASN A 154 -22.85 -5.53 -1.42
N PRO A 155 -22.63 -6.12 -2.60
CA PRO A 155 -22.43 -5.35 -3.84
C PRO A 155 -23.59 -4.42 -4.18
N GLU A 156 -24.84 -4.85 -3.96
CA GLU A 156 -26.04 -4.08 -4.30
C GLU A 156 -26.17 -2.83 -3.42
N GLU A 157 -26.03 -2.99 -2.10
CA GLU A 157 -26.04 -1.87 -1.16
C GLU A 157 -24.88 -0.91 -1.41
N PHE A 158 -23.69 -1.42 -1.68
CA PHE A 158 -22.54 -0.59 -2.03
C PHE A 158 -22.81 0.25 -3.29
N LEU A 159 -23.29 -0.37 -4.37
CA LEU A 159 -23.61 0.35 -5.61
C LEU A 159 -24.73 1.38 -5.42
N ASN A 160 -25.75 1.06 -4.61
CA ASN A 160 -26.80 2.00 -4.25
C ASN A 160 -26.25 3.20 -3.47
N SER A 161 -25.29 3.00 -2.57
CA SER A 161 -24.67 4.09 -1.80
C SER A 161 -23.92 5.10 -2.69
N LEU A 162 -23.34 4.65 -3.81
CA LEU A 162 -22.65 5.52 -4.78
C LEU A 162 -23.61 6.39 -5.59
N SER A 163 -24.87 5.97 -5.73
CA SER A 163 -25.89 6.74 -6.46
C SER A 163 -26.48 7.90 -5.66
N GLN A 164 -26.19 7.95 -4.35
CA GLN A 164 -26.71 8.94 -3.40
C GLN A 164 -25.66 9.95 -2.94
N SER A 165 -24.40 9.81 -3.41
CA SER A 165 -23.24 10.63 -3.02
C SER A 165 -22.93 11.76 -4.00
#